data_AF-A0A4Q1D8T2-F1
#
_entry.id   AF-A0A4Q1D8T2-F1
#
_cell.length_a   1.000
_cell.length_b   1.000
_cell.length_c   1.000
_cell.angle_alpha   90.00
_cell.angle_beta   90.00
_cell.angle_gamma   90.00
#
_symmetry.space_group_name_H-M   'P 1'
#
loop_
_entity.id
_entity.type
_entity.pdbx_description
1 polymer ?
#
loop_
_entity_poly.entity_id
_entity_poly.type
_entity_poly.pdbx_seq_one_letter_code
_entity_poly.pdbx_strand_id
1 'polypeptide(L)'
;MTSSAKMPKAYLELANERVNYHLNHLKKNYHQPEYFGYDFKDWVSPYTKGAHQPGGVAVILQDWSSSEGLSGDVCPEIQEYGRTLELKTNKRLECLLQSFFGVGISGTYATNVFPFVKEGNMSSFIPTKDIIEVSMIFLKRELEIASPKYVIGLGRKAQHALQSLKIAHIAIPHPAARIGTIEKHRVAWEMALAGFRRDA
;
A
#
# COMPACT_ATOMS: atom_id res chain seq x y z
N MET A 1 -19.16 -5.99 -14.77
CA MET A 1 -17.97 -6.86 -14.87
C MET A 1 -16.95 -6.15 -15.73
N THR A 2 -16.08 -5.36 -15.12
CA THR A 2 -14.95 -4.74 -15.82
C THR A 2 -13.91 -5.83 -16.07
N SER A 3 -13.56 -6.04 -17.33
CA SER A 3 -12.42 -6.88 -17.73
C SER A 3 -11.24 -6.57 -16.81
N SER A 4 -10.69 -7.58 -16.13
CA SER A 4 -9.41 -7.47 -15.43
C SER A 4 -8.39 -7.00 -16.46
N ALA A 5 -8.06 -5.72 -16.44
CA ALA A 5 -7.03 -5.19 -17.31
C ALA A 5 -5.74 -5.91 -16.91
N LYS A 6 -5.14 -6.63 -17.86
CA LYS A 6 -3.87 -7.30 -17.63
C LYS A 6 -2.83 -6.23 -17.27
N MET A 7 -2.10 -6.44 -16.18
CA MET A 7 -1.07 -5.49 -15.75
C MET A 7 -0.04 -5.27 -16.88
N PRO A 8 0.51 -4.04 -17.03
CA PRO A 8 1.53 -3.75 -18.02
C PRO A 8 2.75 -4.67 -17.87
N LYS A 9 3.44 -4.97 -18.97
CA LYS A 9 4.65 -5.82 -18.96
C LYS A 9 5.69 -5.34 -17.93
N ALA A 10 5.94 -4.03 -17.89
CA ALA A 10 6.88 -3.42 -16.94
C ALA A 10 6.49 -3.67 -15.48
N TYR A 11 5.20 -3.77 -15.17
CA TYR A 11 4.73 -4.11 -13.83
C TYR A 11 5.01 -5.57 -13.49
N LEU A 12 4.71 -6.48 -14.41
CA LEU A 12 4.96 -7.92 -14.21
C LEU A 12 6.46 -8.22 -14.05
N GLU A 13 7.32 -7.50 -14.78
CA GLU A 13 8.77 -7.57 -14.59
C GLU A 13 9.18 -7.11 -13.18
N LEU A 14 8.58 -6.03 -12.67
CA LEU A 14 8.82 -5.54 -11.30
C LEU A 14 8.28 -6.50 -10.22
N ALA A 15 7.11 -7.10 -10.44
CA ALA A 15 6.56 -8.12 -9.54
C ALA A 15 7.45 -9.36 -9.48
N ASN A 16 7.97 -9.80 -10.64
CA ASN A 16 8.94 -10.89 -10.69
C ASN A 16 10.26 -10.53 -9.97
N GLU A 17 10.75 -9.30 -10.10
CA GLU A 17 11.90 -8.82 -9.32
C GLU A 17 11.63 -8.89 -7.81
N ARG A 18 10.41 -8.53 -7.37
CA ARG A 18 9.98 -8.64 -5.97
C ARG A 18 9.99 -10.08 -5.47
N VAL A 19 9.50 -11.05 -6.26
CA VAL A 19 9.54 -12.49 -5.93
C VAL A 19 10.98 -12.96 -5.69
N ASN A 20 11.89 -12.53 -6.57
CA ASN A 20 13.28 -12.98 -6.56
C ASN A 20 14.19 -12.11 -5.67
N TYR A 21 13.63 -11.11 -4.98
CA TYR A 21 14.41 -10.21 -4.14
C TYR A 21 14.98 -10.95 -2.92
N HIS A 22 16.31 -10.99 -2.82
CA HIS A 22 17.00 -11.67 -1.73
C HIS A 22 16.94 -10.86 -0.44
N LEU A 23 16.08 -11.23 0.50
CA LEU A 23 15.87 -10.47 1.75
C LEU A 23 17.01 -10.56 2.78
N ASN A 24 17.99 -11.44 2.57
CA ASN A 24 19.04 -11.76 3.55
C ASN A 24 20.00 -10.61 3.85
N HIS A 25 20.06 -9.57 3.00
CA HIS A 25 20.88 -8.38 3.27
C HIS A 25 20.16 -7.37 4.17
N LEU A 26 18.86 -7.54 4.41
CA LEU A 26 18.08 -6.69 5.31
C LEU A 26 18.30 -7.10 6.77
N LYS A 27 18.01 -6.20 7.70
CA LYS A 27 18.38 -6.38 9.12
C LYS A 27 17.53 -7.40 9.87
N LYS A 28 16.43 -7.84 9.28
CA LYS A 28 15.42 -8.68 9.90
C LYS A 28 15.02 -9.79 8.94
N ASN A 29 14.47 -10.85 9.51
CA ASN A 29 13.84 -11.90 8.74
C ASN A 29 12.52 -11.35 8.19
N TYR A 30 12.46 -11.21 6.89
CA TYR A 30 11.27 -10.86 6.14
C TYR A 30 10.90 -12.04 5.27
N HIS A 31 9.63 -12.14 4.92
CA HIS A 31 9.10 -13.24 4.13
C HIS A 31 8.35 -12.71 2.93
N GLN A 32 8.35 -13.52 1.87
CA GLN A 32 7.47 -13.31 0.74
C GLN A 32 6.04 -13.73 1.14
N PRO A 33 4.98 -13.09 0.60
CA PRO A 33 3.60 -13.55 0.80
C PRO A 33 3.41 -15.03 0.44
N GLU A 34 4.12 -15.50 -0.59
CA GLU A 34 4.09 -16.88 -1.07
C GLU A 34 4.57 -17.90 -0.02
N TYR A 35 5.38 -17.48 0.96
CA TYR A 35 5.80 -18.35 2.05
C TYR A 35 4.64 -18.78 2.97
N PHE A 36 3.53 -18.04 2.93
CA PHE A 36 2.30 -18.33 3.68
C PHE A 36 1.19 -18.92 2.79
N GLY A 37 1.54 -19.43 1.60
CA GLY A 37 0.60 -20.11 0.71
C GLY A 37 -0.25 -19.19 -0.18
N TYR A 38 -0.05 -17.87 -0.13
CA TYR A 38 -0.75 -16.93 -1.01
C TYR A 38 -0.11 -16.86 -2.40
N ASP A 39 -0.92 -16.76 -3.46
CA ASP A 39 -0.43 -16.52 -4.83
C ASP A 39 -0.53 -15.03 -5.19
N PHE A 40 0.57 -14.31 -4.94
CA PHE A 40 0.75 -12.89 -5.27
C PHE A 40 1.97 -12.64 -6.17
N LYS A 41 2.45 -13.65 -6.90
CA LYS A 41 3.67 -13.55 -7.73
C LYS A 41 3.59 -12.47 -8.82
N ASP A 42 2.37 -12.20 -9.29
CA ASP A 42 2.08 -11.18 -10.31
C ASP A 42 1.88 -9.78 -9.73
N TRP A 43 2.06 -9.60 -8.42
CA TRP A 43 1.86 -8.34 -7.70
C TRP A 43 3.12 -7.95 -6.93
N VAL A 44 3.44 -6.65 -6.96
CA VAL A 44 4.52 -6.08 -6.15
C VAL A 44 4.10 -6.07 -4.70
N SER A 45 2.94 -5.46 -4.38
CA SER A 45 2.28 -5.61 -3.08
C SER A 45 0.97 -6.39 -3.25
N PRO A 46 0.63 -7.31 -2.33
CA PRO A 46 -0.68 -7.95 -2.31
C PRO A 46 -1.84 -6.96 -2.38
N TYR A 47 -1.74 -5.81 -1.69
CA TYR A 47 -2.81 -4.81 -1.61
C TYR A 47 -3.19 -4.26 -3.01
N THR A 48 -2.25 -4.25 -3.96
CA THR A 48 -2.44 -3.78 -5.32
C THR A 48 -3.39 -4.66 -6.12
N LYS A 49 -3.50 -5.96 -5.81
CA LYS A 49 -4.36 -6.91 -6.53
C LYS A 49 -5.80 -6.39 -6.71
N GLY A 50 -6.40 -5.90 -5.63
CA GLY A 50 -7.75 -5.33 -5.65
C GLY A 50 -7.81 -3.81 -5.82
N ALA A 51 -6.71 -3.15 -6.17
CA ALA A 51 -6.57 -1.68 -6.25
C ALA A 51 -5.39 -1.29 -7.16
N HIS A 52 -5.48 -1.60 -8.45
CA HIS A 52 -4.41 -1.40 -9.44
C HIS A 52 -4.79 -0.43 -10.56
N GLN A 53 -5.74 0.48 -10.33
CA GLN A 53 -6.16 1.40 -11.38
C GLN A 53 -5.09 2.46 -11.61
N PRO A 54 -4.48 2.51 -12.81
CA PRO A 54 -3.48 3.52 -13.12
C PRO A 54 -4.13 4.91 -13.23
N GLY A 55 -3.31 5.95 -13.09
CA GLY A 55 -3.76 7.33 -13.07
C GLY A 55 -4.49 7.69 -11.78
N GLY A 56 -5.15 8.85 -11.78
CA GLY A 56 -6.04 9.26 -10.69
C GLY A 56 -5.33 9.36 -9.33
N VAL A 57 -5.70 8.50 -8.38
CA VAL A 57 -5.24 8.54 -7.00
C VAL A 57 -4.43 7.29 -6.68
N ALA A 58 -3.21 7.47 -6.17
CA ALA A 58 -2.43 6.42 -5.54
C ALA A 58 -2.47 6.52 -4.02
N VAL A 59 -2.65 5.39 -3.34
CA VAL A 59 -2.70 5.27 -1.88
C VAL A 59 -1.52 4.43 -1.39
N ILE A 60 -0.63 5.04 -0.63
CA ILE A 60 0.61 4.42 -0.17
C ILE A 60 0.51 4.09 1.32
N LEU A 61 0.53 2.80 1.62
CA LEU A 61 0.47 2.24 2.97
C LEU A 61 1.86 1.86 3.48
N GLN A 62 1.97 1.47 4.76
CA GLN A 62 3.23 1.06 5.36
C GLN A 62 3.68 -0.34 4.89
N ASP A 63 2.93 -1.35 5.29
CA ASP A 63 3.21 -2.77 5.06
C ASP A 63 1.89 -3.55 4.97
N TRP A 64 1.94 -4.76 4.41
CA TRP A 64 0.75 -5.56 4.16
C TRP A 64 0.30 -6.37 5.38
N SER A 65 1.18 -7.26 5.86
CA SER A 65 0.87 -8.16 6.96
C SER A 65 2.12 -8.58 7.75
N SER A 66 1.93 -9.40 8.78
CA SER A 66 2.99 -10.00 9.59
C SER A 66 2.89 -11.52 9.60
N SER A 67 3.98 -12.21 9.93
CA SER A 67 4.03 -13.69 9.95
C SER A 67 2.99 -14.28 10.89
N GLU A 68 2.80 -13.71 12.09
CA GLU A 68 1.73 -14.15 13.02
C GLU A 68 0.34 -13.94 12.42
N GLY A 69 0.13 -12.85 11.68
CA GLY A 69 -1.15 -12.52 11.05
C GLY A 69 -1.50 -13.43 9.86
N LEU A 70 -0.52 -14.16 9.33
CA LEU A 70 -0.66 -15.10 8.23
C LEU A 70 -0.36 -16.54 8.64
N SER A 71 -0.24 -16.82 9.93
CA SER A 71 0.18 -18.14 10.45
C SER A 71 -0.90 -19.24 10.35
N GLY A 72 -2.08 -18.91 9.84
CA GLY A 72 -3.19 -19.84 9.63
C GLY A 72 -3.44 -20.21 8.17
N ASP A 73 -4.59 -20.81 7.90
CA ASP A 73 -5.01 -21.15 6.55
C ASP A 73 -5.16 -19.91 5.66
N VAL A 74 -4.89 -20.09 4.36
CA VAL A 74 -5.06 -19.06 3.34
C VAL A 74 -6.51 -18.56 3.37
N CYS A 75 -6.69 -17.29 3.73
CA CYS A 75 -7.99 -16.64 3.68
C CYS A 75 -8.38 -16.35 2.21
N PRO A 76 -9.50 -16.91 1.69
CA PRO A 76 -9.90 -16.71 0.29
C PRO A 76 -10.14 -15.25 -0.07
N GLU A 77 -10.71 -14.45 0.84
CA GLU A 77 -10.94 -13.02 0.62
C GLU A 77 -9.61 -12.27 0.46
N ILE A 78 -8.62 -12.55 1.31
CA ILE A 78 -7.29 -11.96 1.16
C ILE A 78 -6.66 -12.41 -0.15
N GLN A 79 -6.74 -13.70 -0.49
CA GLN A 79 -6.20 -14.22 -1.76
C GLN A 79 -6.85 -13.51 -2.96
N GLU A 80 -8.14 -13.22 -2.93
CA GLU A 80 -8.85 -12.56 -4.02
C GLU A 80 -8.51 -11.06 -4.11
N TYR A 81 -8.56 -10.33 -2.99
CA TYR A 81 -8.51 -8.87 -2.99
C TYR A 81 -7.18 -8.26 -2.52
N GLY A 82 -6.29 -9.07 -1.94
CA GLY A 82 -5.06 -8.61 -1.30
C GLY A 82 -5.28 -7.95 0.07
N ARG A 83 -6.50 -7.96 0.60
CA ARG A 83 -6.90 -7.29 1.84
C ARG A 83 -8.17 -7.90 2.41
N THR A 84 -8.41 -7.71 3.70
CA THR A 84 -9.68 -8.08 4.36
C THR A 84 -10.71 -6.96 4.21
N LEU A 85 -11.81 -7.18 3.48
CA LEU A 85 -12.76 -6.10 3.16
C LEU A 85 -13.48 -5.59 4.43
N GLU A 86 -13.76 -6.51 5.35
CA GLU A 86 -14.49 -6.21 6.58
C GLU A 86 -13.63 -5.51 7.66
N LEU A 87 -12.32 -5.41 7.44
CA LEU A 87 -11.43 -4.74 8.38
C LEU A 87 -11.82 -3.26 8.50
N LYS A 88 -12.07 -2.80 9.73
CA LYS A 88 -12.49 -1.42 10.04
C LYS A 88 -11.62 -0.35 9.38
N THR A 89 -10.31 -0.58 9.27
CA THR A 89 -9.38 0.31 8.57
C THR A 89 -9.72 0.44 7.08
N ASN A 90 -10.03 -0.66 6.40
CA ASN A 90 -10.37 -0.67 4.98
C ASN A 90 -11.73 -0.02 4.73
N LYS A 91 -12.75 -0.31 5.57
CA LYS A 91 -14.05 0.38 5.50
C LYS A 91 -13.95 1.90 5.65
N ARG A 92 -13.08 2.36 6.56
CA ARG A 92 -12.82 3.80 6.75
C ARG A 92 -12.10 4.41 5.56
N LEU A 93 -11.09 3.73 5.02
CA LEU A 93 -10.38 4.18 3.83
C LEU A 93 -11.33 4.30 2.64
N GLU A 94 -12.19 3.29 2.42
CA GLU A 94 -13.24 3.30 1.41
C GLU A 94 -14.14 4.54 1.53
N CYS A 95 -14.67 4.78 2.73
CA CYS A 95 -15.52 5.94 3.01
C CYS A 95 -14.81 7.27 2.72
N LEU A 96 -13.52 7.40 3.10
CA LEU A 96 -12.75 8.62 2.88
C LEU A 96 -12.46 8.85 1.40
N LEU A 97 -12.02 7.82 0.66
CA LEU A 97 -11.79 7.92 -0.78
C LEU A 97 -13.06 8.31 -1.53
N GLN A 98 -14.20 7.69 -1.18
CA GLN A 98 -15.48 8.03 -1.78
C GLN A 98 -15.87 9.49 -1.50
N SER A 99 -15.62 9.98 -0.28
CA SER A 99 -16.00 11.34 0.12
C SER A 99 -15.17 12.43 -0.56
N PHE A 100 -13.86 12.21 -0.73
CA PHE A 100 -12.94 13.25 -1.22
C PHE A 100 -12.62 13.16 -2.71
N PHE A 101 -12.71 11.96 -3.28
CA PHE A 101 -12.32 11.71 -4.67
C PHE A 101 -13.43 11.07 -5.50
N GLY A 102 -14.55 10.68 -4.89
CA GLY A 102 -15.66 10.04 -5.59
C GLY A 102 -15.36 8.62 -6.08
N VAL A 103 -14.29 7.99 -5.57
CA VAL A 103 -13.85 6.65 -5.95
C VAL A 103 -13.75 5.72 -4.75
N GLY A 104 -14.04 4.44 -4.94
CA GLY A 104 -13.69 3.38 -3.99
C GLY A 104 -12.22 2.97 -4.11
N ILE A 105 -11.72 2.12 -3.19
CA ILE A 105 -10.33 1.65 -3.21
C ILE A 105 -9.99 0.91 -4.51
N SER A 106 -10.94 0.18 -5.10
CA SER A 106 -10.78 -0.51 -6.38
C SER A 106 -10.62 0.44 -7.56
N GLY A 107 -10.98 1.72 -7.39
CA GLY A 107 -10.79 2.81 -8.34
C GLY A 107 -9.45 3.55 -8.18
N THR A 108 -8.54 3.04 -7.33
CA THR A 108 -7.24 3.65 -7.03
C THR A 108 -6.08 2.72 -7.37
N TYR A 109 -4.87 3.27 -7.31
CA TYR A 109 -3.64 2.49 -7.23
C TYR A 109 -3.14 2.40 -5.77
N ALA A 110 -3.37 1.29 -5.07
CA ALA A 110 -2.93 1.12 -3.69
C ALA A 110 -1.75 0.13 -3.60
N THR A 111 -0.70 0.54 -2.88
CA THR A 111 0.49 -0.30 -2.63
C THR A 111 1.11 0.03 -1.26
N ASN A 112 2.22 -0.61 -0.91
CA ASN A 112 2.93 -0.45 0.34
C ASN A 112 4.37 0.04 0.09
N VAL A 113 4.90 0.88 0.97
CA VAL A 113 6.35 1.20 0.98
C VAL A 113 7.20 -0.03 1.28
N PHE A 114 6.61 -1.06 1.89
CA PHE A 114 7.24 -2.32 2.20
C PHE A 114 6.33 -3.48 1.75
N PRO A 115 6.61 -4.14 0.60
CA PRO A 115 5.76 -5.17 0.03
C PRO A 115 5.95 -6.56 0.66
N PHE A 116 6.87 -6.72 1.61
CA PHE A 116 7.17 -8.00 2.25
C PHE A 116 6.43 -8.17 3.58
N VAL A 117 6.32 -9.42 4.02
CA VAL A 117 5.74 -9.79 5.31
C VAL A 117 6.81 -9.67 6.40
N LYS A 118 6.50 -8.93 7.46
CA LYS A 118 7.40 -8.78 8.62
C LYS A 118 7.26 -9.92 9.62
N GLU A 119 8.34 -10.25 10.30
CA GLU A 119 8.33 -11.21 11.40
C GLU A 119 7.54 -10.71 12.63
N GLY A 120 6.87 -11.63 13.31
CA GLY A 120 6.08 -11.38 14.52
C GLY A 120 4.69 -10.82 14.23
N ASN A 121 4.23 -9.91 15.10
CA ASN A 121 2.89 -9.31 15.03
C ASN A 121 2.82 -8.04 14.15
N MET A 122 1.59 -7.54 13.93
CA MET A 122 1.33 -6.35 13.12
C MET A 122 1.96 -5.05 13.69
N SER A 123 2.38 -5.03 14.95
CA SER A 123 3.11 -3.89 15.54
C SER A 123 4.63 -4.07 15.50
N SER A 124 5.14 -5.19 14.97
CA SER A 124 6.56 -5.43 14.79
C SER A 124 7.23 -4.30 14.02
N PHE A 125 8.43 -3.94 14.49
CA PHE A 125 9.21 -2.83 13.96
C PHE A 125 9.90 -3.20 12.64
N ILE A 126 9.73 -2.34 11.64
CA ILE A 126 10.52 -2.35 10.40
C ILE A 126 11.50 -1.17 10.44
N PRO A 127 12.82 -1.41 10.39
CA PRO A 127 13.82 -0.35 10.32
C PRO A 127 13.53 0.60 9.15
N THR A 128 13.65 1.90 9.41
CA THR A 128 13.39 2.92 8.38
C THR A 128 14.34 2.78 7.18
N LYS A 129 15.58 2.35 7.41
CA LYS A 129 16.55 2.09 6.34
C LYS A 129 16.00 1.05 5.36
N ASP A 130 15.54 -0.08 5.87
CA ASP A 130 15.01 -1.19 5.08
C ASP A 130 13.75 -0.75 4.31
N ILE A 131 12.88 0.06 4.91
CA ILE A 131 11.73 0.65 4.20
C ILE A 131 12.18 1.51 3.02
N ILE A 132 13.12 2.44 3.23
CA ILE A 132 13.59 3.35 2.19
C ILE A 132 14.29 2.58 1.06
N GLU A 133 15.15 1.63 1.41
CA GLU A 133 15.87 0.76 0.48
C GLU A 133 14.91 0.03 -0.45
N VAL A 134 13.93 -0.65 0.13
CA VAL A 134 12.89 -1.38 -0.61
C VAL A 134 11.98 -0.43 -1.40
N SER A 135 11.65 0.75 -0.86
CA SER A 135 10.84 1.75 -1.57
C SER A 135 11.54 2.34 -2.80
N MET A 136 12.86 2.51 -2.76
CA MET A 136 13.63 2.97 -3.92
C MET A 136 13.56 1.98 -5.08
N ILE A 137 13.50 0.69 -4.76
CA ILE A 137 13.49 -0.39 -5.75
C ILE A 137 12.07 -0.58 -6.30
N PHE A 138 11.07 -0.72 -5.43
CA PHE A 138 9.72 -1.11 -5.84
C PHE A 138 8.78 0.08 -5.97
N LEU A 139 8.53 0.81 -4.88
CA LEU A 139 7.50 1.86 -4.86
C LEU A 139 7.72 2.94 -5.91
N LYS A 140 8.97 3.39 -6.08
CA LYS A 140 9.29 4.43 -7.07
C LYS A 140 8.88 4.00 -8.48
N ARG A 141 9.24 2.78 -8.88
CA ARG A 141 8.92 2.23 -10.20
C ARG A 141 7.44 1.91 -10.35
N GLU A 142 6.77 1.44 -9.28
CA GLU A 142 5.32 1.29 -9.28
C GLU A 142 4.61 2.61 -9.57
N LEU A 143 5.04 3.71 -8.94
CA LEU A 143 4.44 5.02 -9.14
C LEU A 143 4.74 5.61 -10.52
N GLU A 144 5.91 5.35 -11.10
CA GLU A 144 6.21 5.69 -12.49
C GLU A 144 5.28 4.95 -13.46
N ILE A 145 5.07 3.64 -13.24
CA ILE A 145 4.17 2.81 -14.05
C ILE A 145 2.71 3.25 -13.88
N ALA A 146 2.26 3.45 -12.64
CA ALA A 146 0.90 3.83 -12.34
C ALA A 146 0.58 5.26 -12.77
N SER A 147 1.57 6.16 -12.82
CA SER A 147 1.43 7.56 -13.21
C SER A 147 0.24 8.28 -12.56
N PRO A 148 0.09 8.25 -11.22
CA PRO A 148 -1.07 8.85 -10.54
C PRO A 148 -1.01 10.37 -10.59
N LYS A 149 -2.19 11.01 -10.60
CA LYS A 149 -2.33 12.48 -10.47
C LYS A 149 -2.11 12.94 -9.03
N TYR A 150 -2.53 12.12 -8.05
CA TYR A 150 -2.38 12.38 -6.63
C TYR A 150 -1.74 11.18 -5.94
N VAL A 151 -0.75 11.43 -5.08
CA VAL A 151 -0.16 10.40 -4.22
C VAL A 151 -0.53 10.71 -2.77
N ILE A 152 -1.13 9.75 -2.07
CA ILE A 152 -1.54 9.88 -0.67
C ILE A 152 -0.67 8.97 0.19
N GLY A 153 0.07 9.54 1.14
CA GLY A 153 0.86 8.79 2.11
C GLY A 153 0.11 8.56 3.42
N LEU A 154 -0.30 7.31 3.70
CA LEU A 154 -1.03 6.94 4.90
C LEU A 154 -0.10 6.63 6.08
N GLY A 155 0.04 7.59 6.99
CA GLY A 155 0.84 7.49 8.20
C GLY A 155 2.32 7.83 8.01
N ARG A 156 3.02 7.97 9.13
CA ARG A 156 4.38 8.53 9.17
C ARG A 156 5.41 7.76 8.36
N LYS A 157 5.35 6.43 8.33
CA LYS A 157 6.32 5.61 7.60
C LYS A 157 6.14 5.75 6.08
N ALA A 158 4.90 5.74 5.61
CA ALA A 158 4.58 6.00 4.20
C ALA A 158 5.07 7.39 3.77
N GLN A 159 4.75 8.41 4.57
CA GLN A 159 5.18 9.80 4.33
C GLN A 159 6.70 9.92 4.29
N HIS A 160 7.40 9.33 5.26
CA HIS A 160 8.86 9.42 5.30
C HIS A 160 9.53 8.77 4.08
N ALA A 161 9.06 7.60 3.65
CA ALA A 161 9.57 6.98 2.43
C ALA A 161 9.33 7.89 1.20
N LEU A 162 8.12 8.42 1.04
CA LEU A 162 7.80 9.34 -0.07
C LEU A 162 8.66 10.61 -0.05
N GLN A 163 8.94 11.17 1.12
CA GLN A 163 9.87 12.29 1.31
C GLN A 163 11.29 11.92 0.88
N SER A 164 11.80 10.76 1.31
CA SER A 164 13.13 10.28 0.92
C SER A 164 13.26 10.05 -0.58
N LEU A 165 12.18 9.62 -1.24
CA LEU A 165 12.11 9.45 -2.69
C LEU A 165 11.86 10.76 -3.45
N LYS A 166 11.67 11.90 -2.75
CA LYS A 166 11.30 13.21 -3.33
C LYS A 166 10.02 13.15 -4.17
N ILE A 167 9.06 12.33 -3.75
CA ILE A 167 7.75 12.21 -4.39
C ILE A 167 6.77 13.18 -3.74
N ALA A 168 6.19 14.08 -4.53
CA ALA A 168 5.14 14.98 -4.07
C ALA A 168 3.92 14.17 -3.62
N HIS A 169 3.42 14.43 -2.41
CA HIS A 169 2.33 13.66 -1.83
C HIS A 169 1.52 14.44 -0.80
N ILE A 170 0.29 13.97 -0.58
CA ILE A 170 -0.59 14.42 0.49
C ILE A 170 -0.34 13.54 1.71
N ALA A 171 0.14 14.14 2.79
CA ALA A 171 0.42 13.45 4.05
C ALA A 171 -0.88 13.29 4.88
N ILE A 172 -1.31 12.05 5.08
CA ILE A 172 -2.56 11.74 5.77
C ILE A 172 -2.32 10.82 6.97
N PRO A 173 -3.00 11.00 8.13
CA PRO A 173 -2.92 10.05 9.23
C PRO A 173 -3.56 8.71 8.84
N HIS A 174 -2.93 7.60 9.23
CA HIS A 174 -3.43 6.26 8.92
C HIS A 174 -4.84 6.04 9.49
N PRO A 175 -5.81 5.46 8.75
CA PRO A 175 -7.21 5.32 9.19
C PRO A 175 -7.44 4.24 10.25
N ALA A 176 -6.38 3.73 10.89
CA ALA A 176 -6.47 2.65 11.87
C ALA A 176 -7.30 3.09 13.08
N ALA A 177 -8.09 2.16 13.64
CA ALA A 177 -9.05 2.40 14.74
C ALA A 177 -8.48 3.20 15.91
N ARG A 178 -7.19 3.02 16.22
CA ARG A 178 -6.48 3.68 17.32
C ARG A 178 -6.31 5.19 17.19
N ILE A 179 -6.52 5.78 16.01
CA ILE A 179 -6.24 7.21 15.75
C ILE A 179 -7.50 8.10 15.90
N GLY A 180 -8.69 7.52 16.02
CA GLY A 180 -9.91 8.26 16.37
C GLY A 180 -11.16 7.84 15.62
N THR A 181 -12.14 8.74 15.62
CA THR A 181 -13.42 8.61 14.89
C THR A 181 -13.22 8.90 13.40
N ILE A 182 -14.16 8.44 12.57
CA ILE A 182 -14.14 8.76 11.13
C ILE A 182 -14.18 10.27 10.89
N GLU A 183 -14.89 11.01 11.74
CA GLU A 183 -14.97 12.47 11.65
C GLU A 183 -13.63 13.16 11.88
N LYS A 184 -12.84 12.69 12.86
CA LYS A 184 -11.46 13.18 13.05
C LYS A 184 -10.59 12.91 11.82
N HIS A 185 -10.76 11.76 11.17
CA HIS A 185 -10.07 11.48 9.92
C HIS A 185 -10.53 12.39 8.78
N ARG A 186 -11.84 12.66 8.67
CA ARG A 186 -12.40 13.57 7.67
C ARG A 186 -11.80 14.96 7.78
N VAL A 187 -11.78 15.55 8.98
CA VAL A 187 -11.16 16.85 9.23
C VAL A 187 -9.67 16.85 8.86
N ALA A 188 -8.93 15.79 9.22
CA ALA A 188 -7.52 15.69 8.87
C ALA A 188 -7.30 15.62 7.34
N TRP A 189 -8.17 14.92 6.61
CA TRP A 189 -8.13 14.87 5.14
C TRP A 189 -8.47 16.23 4.52
N GLU A 190 -9.51 16.90 5.01
CA GLU A 190 -9.89 18.26 4.55
C GLU A 190 -8.71 19.23 4.68
N MET A 191 -8.07 19.27 5.85
CA MET A 191 -6.92 20.14 6.09
C MET A 191 -5.73 19.81 5.18
N ALA A 192 -5.40 18.53 5.03
CA ALA A 192 -4.27 18.10 4.20
C ALA A 192 -4.50 18.40 2.71
N LEU A 193 -5.72 18.16 2.22
CA LEU A 193 -6.09 18.43 0.83
C LEU A 193 -6.16 19.93 0.52
N ALA A 194 -6.65 20.74 1.46
CA ALA A 194 -6.66 22.19 1.32
C ALA A 194 -5.22 22.75 1.21
N GLY A 195 -4.28 22.19 1.98
CA GLY A 195 -2.86 22.59 1.94
C GLY A 195 -2.11 22.09 0.70
N PHE A 196 -2.53 20.98 0.10
CA PHE A 196 -1.91 20.40 -1.09
C PHE A 196 -2.35 21.07 -2.40
N ARG A 197 -3.43 21.86 -2.38
CA ARG A 197 -3.78 22.74 -3.50
C ARG A 197 -2.77 23.88 -3.57
N ARG A 198 -1.60 23.63 -4.16
CA ARG A 198 -0.64 24.64 -4.60
C ARG A 198 -0.11 24.31 -6.00
N ASP A 199 -0.22 25.32 -6.85
CA ASP A 199 0.45 25.53 -8.13
C ASP A 199 0.06 24.59 -9.28
N ALA A 200 -1.24 24.50 -9.58
CA ALA A 200 -1.71 24.15 -10.92
C ALA A 200 -1.67 25.40 -11.82
#